data_AF-A0A1N7SC23-F1
#
_entry.id   AF-A0A1N7SC23-F1
#
_cell.length_a   1.000
_cell.length_b   1.000
_cell.length_c   1.000
_cell.angle_alpha   90.00
_cell.angle_beta   90.00
_cell.angle_gamma   90.00
#
_symmetry.space_group_name_H-M   'P 1'
#
loop_
_entity.id
_entity.type
_entity.pdbx_description
1 polymer ?
#
loop_
_entity_poly.entity_id
_entity_poly.type
_entity_poly.pdbx_seq_one_letter_code
_entity_poly.pdbx_strand_id
1 'polypeptide(L)'
;MVQFFVEKIGFTISDEVIDADERFTVVFLRSDDEHHTLAFFRGSRNEWDHHCYETNEWNDIRDWGDRFAAAEIPIFFGPGRHGPGNNLFFMDHRSRGKRD
;
A
#
# COMPACT_ATOMS: atom_id res chain seq x y z
N MET A 1 -5.64 -17.14 -3.89
CA MET A 1 -6.19 -15.78 -3.69
C MET A 1 -6.14 -15.00 -5.01
N VAL A 2 -4.96 -14.69 -5.55
CA VAL A 2 -4.77 -13.98 -6.85
C VAL A 2 -5.64 -14.54 -7.99
N GLN A 3 -5.61 -15.85 -8.21
CA GLN A 3 -6.37 -16.51 -9.29
C GLN A 3 -7.87 -16.17 -9.27
N PHE A 4 -8.50 -16.08 -8.09
CA PHE A 4 -9.91 -15.74 -7.98
C PHE A 4 -10.18 -14.31 -8.48
N PHE A 5 -9.37 -13.34 -8.06
CA PHE A 5 -9.55 -11.94 -8.46
C PHE A 5 -9.28 -11.73 -9.95
N VAL A 6 -8.32 -12.45 -10.51
CA VAL A 6 -8.02 -12.38 -11.94
C VAL A 6 -9.11 -13.08 -12.76
N GLU A 7 -9.38 -14.37 -12.49
CA GLU A 7 -10.23 -15.19 -13.37
C GLU A 7 -11.73 -15.01 -13.14
N LYS A 8 -12.16 -14.58 -11.94
CA LYS A 8 -13.58 -14.46 -11.59
C LYS A 8 -14.05 -13.02 -11.49
N ILE A 9 -13.20 -12.13 -10.99
CA ILE A 9 -13.57 -10.72 -10.79
C ILE A 9 -13.10 -9.85 -11.95
N GLY A 10 -12.04 -10.24 -12.68
CA GLY A 10 -11.54 -9.53 -13.86
C GLY A 10 -10.43 -8.53 -13.57
N PHE A 11 -9.74 -8.63 -12.42
CA PHE A 11 -8.54 -7.85 -12.16
C PHE A 11 -7.39 -8.27 -13.07
N THR A 12 -6.49 -7.33 -13.36
CA THR A 12 -5.26 -7.61 -14.10
C THR A 12 -4.06 -7.52 -13.16
N ILE A 13 -3.12 -8.46 -13.27
CA ILE A 13 -1.83 -8.37 -12.54
C ILE A 13 -1.02 -7.23 -13.18
N SER A 14 -0.61 -6.26 -12.36
CA SER A 14 0.20 -5.13 -12.81
C SER A 14 1.69 -5.34 -12.56
N ASP A 15 2.06 -5.85 -11.39
CA ASP A 15 3.44 -6.12 -10.99
C ASP A 15 3.53 -7.37 -10.09
N GLU A 16 4.65 -8.06 -10.19
CA GLU A 16 5.00 -9.20 -9.33
C GLU A 16 6.41 -9.00 -8.75
N VAL A 17 6.51 -9.08 -7.42
CA VAL A 17 7.80 -9.02 -6.72
C VAL A 17 8.17 -10.44 -6.33
N ILE A 18 9.37 -10.87 -6.72
CA ILE A 18 9.89 -12.22 -6.53
C ILE A 18 11.18 -12.15 -5.71
N ASP A 19 11.30 -13.01 -4.70
CA ASP A 19 12.55 -13.17 -3.94
C ASP A 19 13.61 -13.98 -4.71
N ALA A 20 14.81 -14.10 -4.12
CA ALA A 20 15.94 -14.81 -4.73
C ALA A 20 15.69 -16.33 -4.91
N ASP A 21 14.69 -16.89 -4.22
CA ASP A 21 14.29 -18.29 -4.32
C ASP A 21 13.14 -18.49 -5.35
N GLU A 22 12.93 -17.51 -6.23
CA GLU A 22 11.87 -17.48 -7.25
C GLU A 22 10.45 -17.53 -6.69
N ARG A 23 10.24 -17.02 -5.47
CA ARG A 23 8.92 -17.04 -4.85
C ARG A 23 8.29 -15.65 -4.86
N PHE A 24 7.01 -15.59 -5.23
CA PHE A 24 6.22 -14.37 -5.12
C PHE A 24 6.13 -13.89 -3.67
N THR A 25 6.58 -12.66 -3.43
CA THR A 25 6.48 -11.95 -2.16
C THR A 25 5.36 -10.93 -2.17
N VAL A 26 5.12 -10.28 -3.31
CA VAL A 26 3.99 -9.35 -3.51
C VAL A 26 3.42 -9.53 -4.92
N VAL A 27 2.09 -9.53 -5.03
CA VAL A 27 1.41 -9.45 -6.33
C VAL A 27 0.45 -8.26 -6.29
N PHE A 28 0.63 -7.34 -7.23
CA PHE A 28 -0.21 -6.15 -7.39
C PHE A 28 -1.26 -6.39 -8.48
N LEU A 29 -2.50 -5.99 -8.20
CA LEU A 29 -3.65 -6.16 -9.07
C LEU A 29 -4.35 -4.82 -9.27
N ARG A 30 -4.65 -4.48 -10.52
CA ARG A 30 -5.41 -3.28 -10.91
C ARG A 30 -6.78 -3.63 -11.46
N SER A 31 -7.72 -2.72 -11.24
CA SER A 31 -9.08 -2.77 -11.80
C SER A 31 -9.33 -1.71 -12.88
N ASP A 32 -8.42 -0.75 -13.01
CA ASP A 32 -8.43 0.36 -13.96
C ASP A 32 -7.00 0.67 -14.45
N ASP A 33 -6.77 1.88 -14.92
CA ASP A 33 -5.48 2.34 -15.46
C ASP A 33 -4.46 2.69 -14.37
N GLU A 34 -4.86 2.71 -13.10
CA GLU A 34 -3.93 2.93 -11.99
C GLU A 34 -3.08 1.68 -11.71
N HIS A 35 -1.92 1.90 -11.08
CA HIS A 35 -0.96 0.82 -10.86
C HIS A 35 -1.56 -0.38 -10.10
N HIS A 36 -2.37 -0.13 -9.07
CA HIS A 36 -3.05 -1.19 -8.33
C HIS A 36 -4.22 -0.63 -7.53
N THR A 37 -5.25 -1.48 -7.38
CA THR A 37 -6.36 -1.27 -6.43
C THR A 37 -6.24 -2.25 -5.26
N LEU A 38 -5.57 -3.39 -5.47
CA LEU A 38 -5.40 -4.46 -4.50
C LEU A 38 -3.99 -5.06 -4.60
N ALA A 39 -3.41 -5.44 -3.47
CA ALA A 39 -2.15 -6.18 -3.45
C ALA A 39 -2.22 -7.33 -2.43
N PHE A 40 -1.51 -8.42 -2.74
CA PHE A 40 -1.33 -9.55 -1.84
C PHE A 40 0.13 -9.66 -1.45
N PHE A 41 0.41 -9.46 -0.17
CA PHE A 41 1.72 -9.65 0.44
C PHE A 41 1.80 -11.05 1.04
N ARG A 42 2.92 -11.74 0.81
CA ARG A 42 3.20 -13.00 1.49
C ARG A 42 3.45 -12.72 2.96
N GLY A 43 2.58 -13.27 3.81
CA GLY A 43 2.71 -13.22 5.27
C GLY A 43 2.51 -14.58 5.92
N SER A 44 2.77 -14.66 7.22
CA SER A 44 2.51 -15.87 8.02
C SER A 44 1.02 -16.08 8.33
N ARG A 45 0.19 -15.07 8.09
CA ARG A 45 -1.25 -15.05 8.40
C ARG A 45 -2.02 -14.30 7.32
N ASN A 46 -3.32 -14.63 7.20
CA ASN A 46 -4.26 -13.88 6.36
C ASN A 46 -4.79 -12.69 7.16
N GLU A 47 -4.13 -11.55 7.01
CA GLU A 47 -4.47 -10.32 7.74
C GLU A 47 -4.50 -9.12 6.78
N TRP A 48 -4.98 -8.01 7.32
CA TRP A 48 -5.08 -6.76 6.59
C TRP A 48 -3.77 -5.98 6.75
N ASP A 49 -3.09 -5.70 5.65
CA ASP A 49 -1.78 -5.03 5.69
C ASP A 49 -1.95 -3.51 5.87
N HIS A 50 -2.52 -2.81 4.87
CA HIS A 50 -2.79 -1.36 4.95
C HIS A 50 -3.90 -0.89 3.99
N HIS A 51 -4.45 0.31 4.27
CA HIS A 51 -5.38 1.05 3.40
C HIS A 51 -4.65 2.28 2.89
N CYS A 52 -4.73 2.50 1.58
CA CYS A 52 -4.15 3.68 0.99
C CYS A 52 -5.25 4.65 0.58
N TYR A 53 -4.96 5.93 0.76
CA TYR A 53 -5.73 7.04 0.18
C TYR A 53 -4.80 7.78 -0.75
N GLU A 54 -5.30 8.12 -1.93
CA GLU A 54 -4.53 8.85 -2.94
C GLU A 54 -4.59 10.35 -2.70
N THR A 55 -3.52 11.05 -3.09
CA THR A 55 -3.43 12.51 -3.11
C THR A 55 -3.04 12.99 -4.50
N ASN A 56 -3.30 14.25 -4.82
CA ASN A 56 -3.18 14.75 -6.19
C ASN A 56 -1.73 15.06 -6.58
N GLU A 57 -0.93 15.57 -5.65
CA GLU A 57 0.43 16.02 -5.95
C GLU A 57 1.43 15.76 -4.82
N TRP A 58 2.71 15.92 -5.15
CA TRP A 58 3.81 15.73 -4.20
C TRP A 58 3.68 16.60 -2.96
N ASN A 59 3.24 17.85 -3.11
CA ASN A 59 3.12 18.76 -1.98
C ASN A 59 2.02 18.31 -1.01
N ASP A 60 1.03 17.53 -1.46
CA ASP A 60 0.03 16.97 -0.56
C ASP A 60 0.68 16.05 0.48
N ILE A 61 1.69 15.26 0.09
CA ILE A 61 2.43 14.37 1.02
C ILE A 61 3.13 15.18 2.11
N ARG A 62 3.75 16.32 1.75
CA ARG A 62 4.34 17.26 2.72
C ARG A 62 3.27 17.84 3.64
N ASP A 63 2.21 18.40 3.06
CA ASP A 63 1.16 19.09 3.81
C ASP A 63 0.42 18.14 4.77
N TRP A 64 0.21 16.90 4.35
CA TRP A 64 -0.30 15.86 5.25
C TRP A 64 0.72 15.49 6.33
N GLY A 65 2.01 15.41 6.01
CA GLY A 65 3.05 15.22 7.02
C GLY A 65 3.02 16.30 8.11
N ASP A 66 2.90 17.57 7.71
CA ASP A 66 2.79 18.71 8.64
C ASP A 66 1.52 18.62 9.49
N ARG A 67 0.39 18.20 8.90
CA ARG A 67 -0.87 17.99 9.64
C ARG A 67 -0.76 16.85 10.66
N PHE A 68 -0.10 15.76 10.31
CA PHE A 68 0.14 14.63 11.21
C PHE A 68 1.02 15.06 12.39
N ALA A 69 2.09 15.82 12.12
CA ALA A 69 2.95 16.38 13.16
C ALA A 69 2.19 17.33 14.10
N ALA A 70 1.37 18.24 13.55
CA ALA A 70 0.54 19.15 14.34
C ALA A 70 -0.52 18.44 15.19
N ALA A 71 -0.97 17.25 14.76
CA ALA A 71 -1.91 16.41 15.48
C ALA A 71 -1.22 15.39 16.41
N GLU A 72 0.11 15.42 16.52
CA GLU A 72 0.93 14.46 17.28
C GLU A 72 0.68 12.99 16.87
N ILE A 73 0.33 12.77 15.60
CA ILE A 73 0.13 11.42 15.04
C ILE A 73 1.46 10.97 14.39
N PRO A 74 2.09 9.90 14.89
CA PRO A 74 3.37 9.45 14.36
C PRO A 74 3.23 8.82 12.98
N ILE A 75 4.08 9.26 12.05
CA ILE A 75 4.37 8.55 10.81
C ILE A 75 5.37 7.44 11.16
N PHE A 76 5.02 6.18 10.90
CA PHE A 76 5.91 5.05 11.22
C PHE A 76 6.81 4.65 10.06
N PHE A 77 6.46 5.01 8.82
CA PHE A 77 7.25 4.70 7.64
C PHE A 77 7.07 5.76 6.56
N GLY A 78 8.17 6.16 5.91
CA GLY A 78 8.21 7.26 4.93
C GLY A 78 8.44 8.65 5.55
N PRO A 79 8.29 9.75 4.78
CA PRO A 79 7.91 9.75 3.37
C PRO A 79 8.96 9.13 2.46
N GLY A 80 8.53 8.43 1.41
CA GLY A 80 9.40 7.72 0.47
C GLY A 80 8.78 7.53 -0.91
N ARG A 81 9.52 6.87 -1.80
CA ARG A 81 9.07 6.48 -3.15
C ARG A 81 9.24 4.98 -3.32
N HIS A 82 8.17 4.29 -3.71
CA HIS A 82 8.24 2.86 -4.00
C HIS A 82 8.91 2.61 -5.36
N GLY A 83 9.54 1.43 -5.49
CA GLY A 83 9.97 0.92 -6.79
C GLY A 83 8.74 0.50 -7.62
N PRO A 84 8.00 -0.54 -7.20
CA PRO A 84 6.72 -0.92 -7.81
C PRO A 84 5.72 0.23 -7.76
N GLY A 85 5.03 0.50 -8.86
CA GLY A 85 4.05 1.58 -9.00
C GLY A 85 4.59 3.01 -8.93
N ASN A 86 5.85 3.21 -8.52
CA ASN A 86 6.52 4.50 -8.48
C ASN A 86 5.68 5.60 -7.76
N ASN A 87 4.90 5.23 -6.75
CA ASN A 87 4.10 6.16 -5.97
C ASN A 87 4.90 6.73 -4.79
N LEU A 88 4.47 7.90 -4.33
CA LEU A 88 4.96 8.54 -3.11
C LEU A 88 4.08 8.08 -1.96
N PHE A 89 4.68 7.86 -0.80
CA PHE A 89 3.96 7.32 0.34
C PHE A 89 4.54 7.81 1.66
N PHE A 90 3.69 7.89 2.67
CA PHE A 90 4.06 7.64 4.06
C PHE A 90 2.95 6.78 4.68
N MET A 91 3.21 6.20 5.84
CA MET A 91 2.24 5.37 6.54
C MET A 91 2.17 5.76 8.02
N ASP A 92 0.96 5.74 8.58
CA ASP A 92 0.73 5.82 10.02
C ASP A 92 0.35 4.43 10.55
N HIS A 93 0.75 4.13 11.78
CA HIS A 93 0.28 2.94 12.45
C HIS A 93 -0.81 3.44 13.37
N ARG A 94 -2.04 3.51 12.87
CA ARG A 94 -3.18 3.62 13.80
C ARG A 94 -3.22 2.34 14.62
N SER A 95 -2.52 2.35 15.75
CA SER A 95 -2.90 1.50 16.86
C SER A 95 -4.38 1.79 17.12
N ARG A 96 -5.21 0.73 17.17
CA ARG A 96 -6.59 0.88 17.61
C ARG A 96 -6.60 1.47 19.02
N GLY A 97 -6.75 2.79 19.11
CA GLY A 97 -7.07 3.59 20.28
C GLY A 97 -6.25 3.36 21.54
N LYS A 98 -5.37 4.31 21.87
CA LYS A 98 -5.38 4.80 23.26
C LYS A 98 -6.60 5.72 23.37
N ARG A 99 -7.70 5.18 23.87
CA ARG A 99 -8.65 6.00 24.61
C ARG A 99 -7.99 6.28 25.95
N ASP A 100 -7.91 7.55 26.30
CA ASP A 100 -7.62 8.01 27.66
C ASP A 100 -8.52 7.31 28.70
#